data_AF-A0A1J5FBE8-F1
#
_entry.id   AF-A0A1J5FBE8-F1
#
_cell.length_a   1.000
_cell.length_b   1.000
_cell.length_c   1.000
_cell.angle_alpha   90.00
_cell.angle_beta   90.00
_cell.angle_gamma   90.00
#
_symmetry.space_group_name_H-M   'P 1'
#
loop_
_entity.id
_entity.type
_entity.pdbx_description
1 polymer ?
#
loop_
_entity_poly.entity_id
_entity_poly.type
_entity_poly.pdbx_seq_one_letter_code
_entity_poly.pdbx_strand_id
1 'polypeptide(L)'
;MKKYLIPIIASIAIILVGLYYFTFVQINYEELNFIQKPITESVHKKFKSVIDQLEPEKRAVVDFDSLMNSLNWYEKIFADKIFNINPAELGFKGPFYSKEKPDKLIKVESVKLGKGEKARETGIQFCPPNSFEDYLKMVKKMEVDIGRKLFVDSGYRSPGRQAYLFFYYLATSSNYSLKENAKWIAMPGYSEHGHPVNNAIDFTSIDGINGFSDGQTASDFTALPEYKWMLENANDFNFYLSYPENNSFGVAFEPWHWHWEVKSKN
;
A
#
# COMPACT_ATOMS: atom_id res chain seq x y z
N MET A 1 -24.80 -18.19 -51.94
CA MET A 1 -24.05 -18.51 -50.69
C MET A 1 -22.93 -17.53 -50.36
N LYS A 2 -21.95 -17.24 -51.24
CA LYS A 2 -20.83 -16.31 -50.94
C LYS A 2 -21.25 -14.86 -50.56
N LYS A 3 -22.38 -14.36 -51.08
CA LYS A 3 -22.87 -12.98 -50.88
C LYS A 3 -23.30 -12.64 -49.44
N TYR A 4 -23.63 -13.67 -48.64
CA TYR A 4 -24.00 -13.51 -47.22
C TYR A 4 -22.86 -13.90 -46.27
N LEU A 5 -21.83 -14.58 -46.76
CA LEU A 5 -20.72 -15.05 -45.94
C LEU A 5 -19.81 -13.89 -45.47
N ILE A 6 -19.54 -12.94 -46.35
CA ILE A 6 -18.72 -11.74 -46.05
C ILE A 6 -19.35 -10.87 -44.95
N PRO A 7 -20.63 -10.47 -45.02
CA PRO A 7 -21.24 -9.67 -43.95
C PRO A 7 -21.39 -10.44 -42.63
N ILE A 8 -21.58 -11.76 -42.65
CA ILE A 8 -21.60 -12.58 -41.43
C ILE A 8 -20.21 -12.61 -40.78
N ILE A 9 -19.14 -12.83 -41.55
CA ILE A 9 -17.76 -12.80 -41.06
C ILE A 9 -17.40 -11.41 -40.51
N ALA A 10 -17.80 -10.34 -41.19
CA ALA A 10 -17.58 -8.97 -40.72
C ALA A 10 -18.31 -8.67 -39.39
N SER A 11 -19.57 -9.09 -39.25
CA SER A 11 -20.32 -8.93 -38.01
C SER A 11 -19.71 -9.74 -36.86
N ILE A 12 -19.27 -10.97 -37.12
CA ILE A 12 -18.55 -11.78 -36.11
C ILE A 12 -17.25 -11.09 -35.70
N ALA A 13 -16.47 -10.57 -36.66
CA ALA A 13 -15.24 -9.84 -36.36
C ALA A 13 -15.50 -8.58 -35.52
N ILE A 14 -16.54 -7.78 -35.83
CA ILE A 14 -16.92 -6.61 -35.04
C ILE A 14 -17.34 -7.00 -33.62
N ILE A 15 -18.12 -8.07 -33.46
CA ILE A 15 -18.52 -8.58 -32.15
C ILE A 15 -17.30 -9.05 -31.36
N LEU A 16 -16.38 -9.79 -32.00
CA LEU A 16 -15.14 -10.25 -31.35
C LEU A 16 -14.23 -9.09 -30.95
N VAL A 17 -14.10 -8.07 -31.79
CA VAL A 17 -13.33 -6.85 -31.49
C VAL A 17 -13.99 -6.06 -30.36
N GLY A 18 -15.31 -5.89 -30.38
CA GLY A 18 -16.07 -5.23 -29.32
C GLY A 18 -15.98 -5.98 -27.99
N LEU A 19 -16.07 -7.32 -28.03
CA LEU A 19 -15.90 -8.18 -26.86
C LEU A 19 -14.47 -8.07 -26.32
N TYR A 20 -13.45 -8.13 -27.19
CA TYR A 20 -12.05 -7.94 -26.82
C TYR A 20 -11.82 -6.56 -26.19
N TYR A 21 -12.38 -5.51 -26.79
CA TYR A 21 -12.26 -4.14 -26.27
C TYR A 21 -12.90 -4.02 -24.89
N PHE A 22 -14.13 -4.51 -24.72
CA PHE A 22 -14.83 -4.44 -23.44
C PHE A 22 -14.15 -5.29 -22.35
N THR A 23 -13.62 -6.46 -22.70
CA THR A 23 -13.02 -7.40 -21.74
C THR A 23 -11.58 -7.02 -21.37
N PHE A 24 -10.76 -6.59 -22.34
CA PHE A 24 -9.33 -6.36 -22.15
C PHE A 24 -8.90 -4.88 -22.27
N VAL A 25 -9.63 -4.03 -22.98
CA VAL A 25 -9.23 -2.62 -23.24
C VAL A 25 -9.94 -1.62 -22.33
N GLN A 26 -11.19 -1.84 -21.94
CA GLN A 26 -11.86 -0.97 -20.96
C GLN A 26 -11.67 -1.49 -19.53
N ILE A 27 -11.30 -0.62 -18.61
CA ILE A 27 -11.28 -0.91 -17.16
C ILE A 27 -12.40 -0.10 -16.53
N ASN A 28 -13.32 -0.79 -15.87
CA ASN A 28 -14.29 -0.14 -15.00
C ASN A 28 -13.65 0.04 -13.61
N TYR A 29 -13.53 1.27 -13.15
CA TYR A 29 -12.87 1.59 -11.88
C TYR A 29 -13.71 1.25 -10.64
N GLU A 30 -15.03 1.11 -10.80
CA GLU A 30 -15.92 0.71 -9.72
C GLU A 30 -15.86 -0.79 -9.44
N GLU A 31 -15.73 -1.61 -10.48
CA GLU A 31 -15.63 -3.07 -10.34
C GLU A 31 -15.02 -3.68 -11.60
N LEU A 32 -13.96 -4.46 -11.44
CA LEU A 32 -13.37 -5.23 -12.54
C LEU A 32 -14.34 -6.29 -13.08
N ASN A 33 -14.29 -6.54 -14.39
CA ASN A 33 -15.19 -7.51 -15.02
C ASN A 33 -14.80 -8.98 -14.74
N PHE A 34 -15.66 -9.92 -15.15
CA PHE A 34 -15.47 -11.36 -14.93
C PHE A 34 -14.20 -11.97 -15.55
N ILE A 35 -13.54 -11.30 -16.50
CA ILE A 35 -12.23 -11.71 -17.05
C ILE A 35 -11.10 -11.11 -16.23
N GLN A 36 -11.22 -9.84 -15.84
CA GLN A 36 -10.20 -9.08 -15.12
C GLN A 36 -10.03 -9.56 -13.67
N LYS A 37 -11.11 -10.01 -13.00
CA LYS A 37 -11.04 -10.56 -11.64
C LYS A 37 -10.12 -11.79 -11.55
N PRO A 38 -10.28 -12.85 -12.37
CA PRO A 38 -9.33 -13.97 -12.40
C PRO A 38 -7.88 -13.57 -12.74
N ILE A 39 -7.67 -12.58 -13.60
CA ILE A 39 -6.31 -12.09 -13.91
C ILE A 39 -5.72 -11.41 -12.68
N THR A 40 -6.49 -10.58 -11.97
CA THR A 40 -6.11 -9.94 -10.71
C THR A 40 -5.70 -10.97 -9.66
N GLU A 41 -6.49 -12.03 -9.50
CA GLU A 41 -6.17 -13.18 -8.65
C GLU A 41 -4.86 -13.86 -9.05
N SER A 42 -4.64 -14.08 -10.35
CA SER A 42 -3.41 -14.71 -10.85
C SER A 42 -2.19 -13.84 -10.58
N VAL A 43 -2.26 -12.54 -10.86
CA VAL A 43 -1.19 -11.56 -10.60
C VAL A 43 -0.87 -11.53 -9.10
N HIS A 44 -1.88 -11.37 -8.25
CA HIS A 44 -1.73 -11.39 -6.80
C HIS A 44 -1.00 -12.67 -6.34
N LYS A 45 -1.46 -13.86 -6.75
CA LYS A 45 -0.88 -15.14 -6.34
C LYS A 45 0.57 -15.32 -6.79
N LYS A 46 0.90 -14.88 -8.00
CA LYS A 46 2.28 -14.94 -8.52
C LYS A 46 3.20 -13.99 -7.77
N PHE A 47 2.78 -12.75 -7.54
CA PHE A 47 3.53 -11.81 -6.72
C PHE A 47 3.72 -12.35 -5.29
N LYS A 48 2.67 -12.91 -4.70
CA LYS A 48 2.75 -13.57 -3.38
C LYS A 48 3.77 -14.70 -3.39
N SER A 49 3.75 -15.58 -4.38
CA SER A 49 4.70 -16.69 -4.51
C SER A 49 6.14 -16.22 -4.58
N VAL A 50 6.42 -15.12 -5.29
CA VAL A 50 7.77 -14.53 -5.33
C VAL A 50 8.16 -14.03 -3.93
N ILE A 51 7.27 -13.29 -3.27
CA ILE A 51 7.53 -12.71 -1.95
C ILE A 51 7.71 -13.78 -0.86
N ASP A 52 6.91 -14.84 -0.88
CA ASP A 52 6.97 -15.92 0.12
C ASP A 52 8.30 -16.68 0.04
N GLN A 53 8.90 -16.78 -1.15
CA GLN A 53 10.20 -17.41 -1.37
C GLN A 53 11.39 -16.53 -0.94
N LEU A 54 11.15 -15.24 -0.69
CA LEU A 54 12.17 -14.35 -0.18
C LEU A 54 12.34 -14.52 1.33
N GLU A 55 13.60 -14.44 1.76
CA GLU A 55 13.95 -14.23 3.17
C GLU A 55 13.15 -13.05 3.74
N PRO A 56 12.69 -13.11 5.01
CA PRO A 56 11.83 -12.08 5.60
C PRO A 56 12.36 -10.64 5.42
N GLU A 57 13.67 -10.46 5.55
CA GLU A 57 14.37 -9.18 5.39
C GLU A 57 14.37 -8.63 3.95
N LYS A 58 14.05 -9.43 2.94
CA LYS A 58 13.97 -8.99 1.54
C LYS A 58 12.56 -8.62 1.11
N ARG A 59 11.53 -8.97 1.89
CA ARG A 59 10.12 -8.82 1.49
C ARG A 59 9.67 -7.36 1.38
N ALA A 60 10.12 -6.49 2.30
CA ALA A 60 9.78 -5.06 2.27
C ALA A 60 10.49 -4.32 1.11
N VAL A 61 11.65 -4.82 0.69
CA VAL A 61 12.54 -4.21 -0.32
C VAL A 61 12.57 -4.97 -1.65
N VAL A 62 11.54 -5.79 -1.91
CA VAL A 62 11.43 -6.60 -3.14
C VAL A 62 11.40 -5.69 -4.37
N ASP A 63 12.18 -6.08 -5.37
CA ASP A 63 12.29 -5.35 -6.62
C ASP A 63 11.03 -5.47 -7.48
N PHE A 64 10.65 -4.38 -8.15
CA PHE A 64 9.44 -4.30 -8.96
C PHE A 64 9.53 -5.19 -10.20
N ASP A 65 10.67 -5.18 -10.89
CA ASP A 65 10.86 -5.96 -12.11
C ASP A 65 10.83 -7.46 -11.82
N SER A 66 11.37 -7.87 -10.68
CA SER A 66 11.31 -9.26 -10.21
C SER A 66 9.88 -9.78 -10.08
N LEU A 67 8.94 -8.93 -9.62
CA LEU A 67 7.52 -9.27 -9.58
C LEU A 67 6.94 -9.30 -11.00
N MET A 68 7.15 -8.25 -11.79
CA MET A 68 6.59 -8.15 -13.14
C MET A 68 7.07 -9.25 -14.09
N ASN A 69 8.30 -9.74 -13.90
CA ASN A 69 8.87 -10.84 -14.69
C ASN A 69 8.31 -12.22 -14.30
N SER A 70 7.63 -12.34 -13.16
CA SER A 70 6.90 -13.57 -12.79
C SER A 70 5.58 -13.75 -13.57
N LEU A 71 5.09 -12.67 -14.20
CA LEU A 71 3.83 -12.66 -14.93
C LEU A 71 4.03 -13.16 -16.36
N ASN A 72 3.01 -13.80 -16.90
CA ASN A 72 2.96 -14.04 -18.34
C ASN A 72 2.58 -12.76 -19.09
N TRP A 73 2.62 -12.81 -20.42
CA TRP A 73 2.49 -11.62 -21.27
C TRP A 73 1.15 -10.87 -21.08
N TYR A 74 0.02 -11.57 -20.89
CA TYR A 74 -1.28 -10.90 -20.74
C TYR A 74 -1.51 -10.37 -19.33
N GLU A 75 -1.01 -11.06 -18.31
CA GLU A 75 -1.00 -10.57 -16.92
C GLU A 75 -0.14 -9.31 -16.79
N LYS A 76 1.04 -9.30 -17.45
CA LYS A 76 1.93 -8.14 -17.47
C LYS A 76 1.26 -6.93 -18.13
N ILE A 77 0.64 -7.12 -19.30
CA ILE A 77 -0.14 -6.06 -19.97
C ILE A 77 -1.25 -5.52 -19.05
N PHE A 78 -1.98 -6.42 -18.37
CA PHE A 78 -3.03 -6.01 -17.45
C PHE A 78 -2.47 -5.22 -16.25
N ALA A 79 -1.42 -5.72 -15.61
CA ALA A 79 -0.78 -5.06 -14.47
C ALA A 79 -0.18 -3.70 -14.85
N ASP A 80 0.52 -3.61 -15.99
CA ASP A 80 1.04 -2.35 -16.52
C ASP A 80 -0.08 -1.37 -16.78
N LYS A 81 -1.20 -1.83 -17.35
CA LYS A 81 -2.34 -0.97 -17.62
C LYS A 81 -2.96 -0.43 -16.33
N ILE A 82 -3.08 -1.25 -15.29
CA ILE A 82 -3.56 -0.83 -13.96
C ILE A 82 -2.61 0.21 -13.35
N PHE A 83 -1.30 -0.04 -13.36
CA PHE A 83 -0.31 0.87 -12.78
C PHE A 83 -0.03 2.14 -13.60
N ASN A 84 -0.54 2.22 -14.84
CA ASN A 84 -0.52 3.42 -15.67
C ASN A 84 -1.82 4.24 -15.59
N ILE A 85 -2.83 3.79 -14.84
CA ILE A 85 -4.01 4.61 -14.55
C ILE A 85 -3.54 5.84 -13.75
N ASN A 86 -3.99 7.03 -14.14
CA ASN A 86 -3.78 8.23 -13.34
C ASN A 86 -4.51 8.08 -11.99
N PRO A 87 -3.83 8.09 -10.83
CA PRO A 87 -4.47 7.86 -9.54
C PRO A 87 -5.62 8.84 -9.22
N ALA A 88 -5.58 10.05 -9.77
CA ALA A 88 -6.65 11.03 -9.62
C ALA A 88 -7.99 10.54 -10.18
N GLU A 89 -7.99 9.71 -11.22
CA GLU A 89 -9.20 9.09 -11.78
C GLU A 89 -9.82 8.04 -10.84
N LEU A 90 -9.00 7.46 -9.95
CA LEU A 90 -9.44 6.55 -8.91
C LEU A 90 -9.89 7.28 -7.63
N GLY A 91 -9.75 8.61 -7.58
CA GLY A 91 -10.06 9.43 -6.41
C GLY A 91 -8.85 9.70 -5.50
N PHE A 92 -7.68 9.13 -5.78
CA PHE A 92 -6.44 9.39 -5.04
C PHE A 92 -5.76 10.66 -5.57
N LYS A 93 -5.63 11.67 -4.73
CA LYS A 93 -5.11 13.01 -5.08
C LYS A 93 -3.76 13.32 -4.41
N GLY A 94 -3.13 12.33 -3.78
CA GLY A 94 -1.78 12.45 -3.24
C GLY A 94 -0.72 12.65 -4.34
N PRO A 95 0.43 13.25 -4.02
CA PRO A 95 1.49 13.49 -4.99
C PRO A 95 2.21 12.19 -5.38
N PHE A 96 2.97 12.25 -6.46
CA PHE A 96 4.00 11.25 -6.72
C PHE A 96 5.19 11.49 -5.79
N TYR A 97 5.67 10.43 -5.12
CA TYR A 97 6.81 10.49 -4.22
C TYR A 97 8.08 10.00 -4.90
N SER A 98 8.23 8.68 -5.06
CA SER A 98 9.41 8.10 -5.68
C SER A 98 9.20 6.63 -6.05
N LYS A 99 9.89 6.19 -7.10
CA LYS A 99 10.12 4.77 -7.40
C LYS A 99 11.57 4.34 -7.14
N GLU A 100 12.38 5.24 -6.60
CA GLU A 100 13.79 4.99 -6.32
C GLU A 100 13.93 4.19 -5.02
N LYS A 101 15.00 3.38 -4.97
CA LYS A 101 15.37 2.67 -3.77
C LYS A 101 16.36 3.53 -2.97
N PRO A 102 16.11 3.78 -1.66
CA PRO A 102 17.06 4.50 -0.84
C PRO A 102 18.39 3.73 -0.72
N ASP A 103 19.49 4.47 -0.77
CA ASP A 103 20.86 3.93 -0.67
C ASP A 103 21.12 3.23 0.67
N LYS A 104 20.49 3.74 1.73
CA LYS A 104 20.66 3.23 3.10
C LYS A 104 19.32 3.08 3.77
N LEU A 105 19.10 1.89 4.32
CA LEU A 105 17.99 1.56 5.19
C LEU A 105 18.51 0.99 6.49
N ILE A 106 17.92 1.43 7.60
CA ILE A 106 18.14 0.84 8.92
C ILE A 106 17.13 -0.29 9.08
N LYS A 107 17.64 -1.49 9.36
CA LYS A 107 16.81 -2.64 9.72
C LYS A 107 16.19 -2.41 11.09
N VAL A 108 14.88 -2.61 11.18
CA VAL A 108 14.10 -2.59 12.41
C VAL A 108 13.68 -4.02 12.69
N GLU A 109 14.15 -4.56 13.81
CA GLU A 109 13.89 -5.95 14.18
C GLU A 109 12.41 -6.18 14.55
N SER A 110 11.96 -7.41 14.34
CA SER A 110 10.58 -7.82 14.67
C SER A 110 10.34 -7.69 16.17
N VAL A 111 9.19 -7.13 16.54
CA VAL A 111 8.75 -7.00 17.94
C VAL A 111 7.50 -7.85 18.14
N LYS A 112 7.49 -8.62 19.24
CA LYS A 112 6.30 -9.34 19.71
C LYS A 112 5.37 -8.37 20.43
N LEU A 113 4.12 -8.33 20.00
CA LEU A 113 3.09 -7.44 20.49
C LEU A 113 1.87 -8.25 20.94
N GLY A 114 1.08 -7.66 21.83
CA GLY A 114 -0.10 -8.31 22.38
C GLY A 114 0.23 -9.52 23.25
N LYS A 115 -0.81 -10.26 23.64
CA LYS A 115 -0.72 -11.48 24.46
C LYS A 115 -1.79 -12.48 24.04
N GLY A 116 -1.51 -13.77 24.29
CA GLY A 116 -2.46 -14.86 24.03
C GLY A 116 -2.84 -14.93 22.55
N GLU A 117 -4.13 -15.11 22.27
CA GLU A 117 -4.68 -15.21 20.90
C GLU A 117 -4.50 -13.94 20.06
N LYS A 118 -4.24 -12.79 20.71
CA LYS A 118 -3.96 -11.52 20.04
C LYS A 118 -2.47 -11.27 19.81
N ALA A 119 -1.60 -12.22 20.17
CA ALA A 119 -0.17 -12.06 19.99
C ALA A 119 0.18 -12.02 18.51
N ARG A 120 0.97 -11.03 18.11
CA ARG A 120 1.47 -10.87 16.74
C ARG A 120 2.90 -10.36 16.74
N GLU A 121 3.51 -10.42 15.57
CA GLU A 121 4.82 -9.84 15.32
C GLU A 121 4.71 -8.77 14.23
N THR A 122 5.46 -7.67 14.38
CA THR A 122 5.57 -6.62 13.36
C THR A 122 6.29 -7.11 12.10
N GLY A 123 7.08 -8.18 12.22
CA GLY A 123 8.01 -8.59 11.19
C GLY A 123 9.22 -7.65 11.09
N ILE A 124 10.18 -8.02 10.26
CA ILE A 124 11.35 -7.17 9.98
C ILE A 124 10.90 -6.01 9.11
N GLN A 125 11.14 -4.79 9.59
CA GLN A 125 10.85 -3.55 8.89
C GLN A 125 12.15 -2.82 8.54
N PHE A 126 12.03 -1.76 7.75
CA PHE A 126 13.16 -0.91 7.38
C PHE A 126 12.75 0.55 7.45
N CYS A 127 13.64 1.45 7.84
CA CYS A 127 13.39 2.89 7.78
C CYS A 127 14.64 3.61 7.24
N PRO A 128 14.48 4.70 6.48
CA PRO A 128 15.55 5.67 6.25
C PRO A 128 16.18 6.12 7.59
N PRO A 129 17.49 6.41 7.62
CA PRO A 129 18.17 6.75 8.86
C PRO A 129 17.56 7.93 9.62
N ASN A 130 17.16 8.98 8.90
CA ASN A 130 16.68 10.21 9.54
C ASN A 130 15.32 10.02 10.23
N SER A 131 14.35 9.39 9.54
CA SER A 131 13.05 9.09 10.13
C SER A 131 13.16 8.10 11.29
N PHE A 132 14.07 7.14 11.20
CA PHE A 132 14.30 6.21 12.31
C PHE A 132 14.93 6.89 13.53
N GLU A 133 15.88 7.81 13.33
CA GLU A 133 16.50 8.54 14.42
C GLU A 133 15.50 9.40 15.19
N ASP A 134 14.65 10.14 14.47
CA ASP A 134 13.61 10.96 15.10
C ASP A 134 12.49 10.10 15.71
N TYR A 135 12.16 8.96 15.11
CA TYR A 135 11.28 7.97 15.73
C TYR A 135 11.80 7.54 17.11
N LEU A 136 13.10 7.23 17.23
CA LEU A 136 13.70 6.84 18.51
C LEU A 136 13.62 7.96 19.56
N LYS A 137 13.83 9.21 19.15
CA LYS A 137 13.68 10.38 20.05
C LYS A 137 12.22 10.53 20.50
N MET A 138 11.27 10.39 19.57
CA MET A 138 9.85 10.52 19.82
C MET A 138 9.35 9.47 20.82
N VAL A 139 9.64 8.19 20.60
CA VAL A 139 9.18 7.12 21.51
C VAL A 139 9.86 7.17 22.88
N LYS A 140 11.10 7.69 22.95
CA LYS A 140 11.76 7.95 24.24
C LYS A 140 11.04 9.06 25.02
N LYS A 141 10.63 10.14 24.34
CA LYS A 141 9.87 11.23 24.99
C LYS A 141 8.49 10.75 25.42
N MET A 142 7.78 9.99 24.57
CA MET A 142 6.50 9.38 24.90
C MET A 142 6.60 8.48 26.14
N GLU A 143 7.65 7.66 26.25
CA GLU A 143 7.87 6.82 27.43
C GLU A 143 8.05 7.65 28.71
N VAL A 144 8.79 8.75 28.64
CA VAL A 144 8.99 9.65 29.79
C VAL A 144 7.69 10.33 30.20
N ASP A 145 6.88 10.77 29.23
CA ASP A 145 5.67 11.56 29.50
C ASP A 145 4.50 10.72 29.99
N ILE A 146 4.27 9.56 29.37
CA ILE A 146 3.06 8.75 29.58
C ILE A 146 3.33 7.29 29.90
N GLY A 147 4.60 6.86 30.00
CA GLY A 147 4.97 5.48 30.31
C GLY A 147 4.58 4.47 29.22
N ARG A 148 4.39 4.93 27.98
CA ARG A 148 3.95 4.12 26.82
C ARG A 148 4.88 4.32 25.62
N LYS A 149 4.79 3.42 24.63
CA LYS A 149 5.57 3.45 23.38
C LYS A 149 4.74 2.95 22.21
N LEU A 150 5.04 3.49 21.04
CA LEU A 150 4.64 2.95 19.74
C LEU A 150 5.80 2.17 19.10
N PHE A 151 5.44 1.17 18.31
CA PHE A 151 6.35 0.32 17.55
C PHE A 151 6.10 0.50 16.05
N VAL A 152 7.14 0.30 15.24
CA VAL A 152 7.04 0.34 13.78
C VAL A 152 6.31 -0.92 13.31
N ASP A 153 5.09 -0.75 12.80
CA ASP A 153 4.31 -1.82 12.20
C ASP A 153 4.62 -1.98 10.70
N SER A 154 4.85 -0.85 10.03
CA SER A 154 5.25 -0.79 8.61
C SER A 154 6.16 0.41 8.38
N GLY A 155 7.37 0.17 7.90
CA GLY A 155 8.34 1.22 7.56
C GLY A 155 8.38 1.49 6.06
N TYR A 156 9.58 1.66 5.52
CA TYR A 156 9.84 1.76 4.09
C TYR A 156 9.28 0.57 3.31
N ARG A 157 8.59 0.86 2.20
CA ARG A 157 8.07 -0.11 1.24
C ARG A 157 8.61 0.20 -0.15
N SER A 158 9.34 -0.74 -0.74
CA SER A 158 9.74 -0.67 -2.15
C SER A 158 8.54 -0.57 -3.10
N PRO A 159 8.73 -0.04 -4.32
CA PRO A 159 7.70 -0.07 -5.35
C PRO A 159 7.19 -1.48 -5.66
N GLY A 160 8.06 -2.49 -5.62
CA GLY A 160 7.67 -3.90 -5.75
C GLY A 160 6.75 -4.34 -4.60
N ARG A 161 7.12 -4.04 -3.34
CA ARG A 161 6.24 -4.34 -2.20
C ARG A 161 4.89 -3.64 -2.33
N GLN A 162 4.87 -2.38 -2.77
CA GLN A 162 3.64 -1.64 -2.99
C GLN A 162 2.78 -2.25 -4.12
N ALA A 163 3.41 -2.71 -5.21
CA ALA A 163 2.72 -3.37 -6.32
C ALA A 163 2.02 -4.66 -5.87
N TYR A 164 2.70 -5.45 -5.04
CA TYR A 164 2.09 -6.63 -4.41
C TYR A 164 0.89 -6.26 -3.54
N LEU A 165 1.03 -5.29 -2.63
CA LEU A 165 -0.05 -4.89 -1.73
C LEU A 165 -1.26 -4.36 -2.52
N PHE A 166 -1.03 -3.59 -3.58
CA PHE A 166 -2.10 -3.10 -4.44
C PHE A 166 -2.96 -4.24 -5.00
N PHE A 167 -2.32 -5.27 -5.59
CA PHE A 167 -3.04 -6.43 -6.14
C PHE A 167 -3.63 -7.34 -5.06
N TYR A 168 -2.96 -7.49 -3.91
CA TYR A 168 -3.47 -8.24 -2.77
C TYR A 168 -4.80 -7.66 -2.29
N TYR A 169 -4.83 -6.39 -1.88
CA TYR A 169 -6.04 -5.79 -1.34
C TYR A 169 -7.13 -5.61 -2.39
N LEU A 170 -6.78 -5.35 -3.65
CA LEU A 170 -7.75 -5.33 -4.75
C LEU A 170 -8.49 -6.66 -4.85
N ALA A 171 -7.79 -7.78 -4.68
CA ALA A 171 -8.35 -9.13 -4.73
C ALA A 171 -9.08 -9.54 -3.44
N THR A 172 -8.57 -9.16 -2.26
CA THR A 172 -9.03 -9.72 -0.98
C THR A 172 -9.96 -8.82 -0.17
N SER A 173 -9.94 -7.52 -0.41
CA SER A 173 -10.56 -6.55 0.52
C SER A 173 -11.38 -5.47 -0.16
N SER A 174 -11.05 -5.10 -1.40
CA SER A 174 -11.75 -4.03 -2.13
C SER A 174 -12.82 -4.54 -3.09
N ASN A 175 -13.17 -5.83 -3.04
CA ASN A 175 -14.13 -6.46 -3.95
C ASN A 175 -13.84 -6.15 -5.43
N TYR A 176 -12.56 -6.12 -5.81
CA TYR A 176 -12.08 -5.76 -7.15
C TYR A 176 -12.48 -4.35 -7.64
N SER A 177 -12.77 -3.43 -6.73
CA SER A 177 -12.97 -2.01 -7.03
C SER A 177 -11.63 -1.27 -6.95
N LEU A 178 -11.22 -0.64 -8.05
CA LEU A 178 -9.98 0.15 -8.08
C LEU A 178 -10.13 1.44 -7.27
N LYS A 179 -11.30 2.07 -7.30
CA LYS A 179 -11.58 3.25 -6.47
C LYS A 179 -11.58 2.93 -4.98
N GLU A 180 -12.21 1.82 -4.58
CA GLU A 180 -12.17 1.42 -3.16
C GLU A 180 -10.75 1.07 -2.73
N ASN A 181 -10.00 0.35 -3.56
CA ASN A 181 -8.61 0.01 -3.26
C ASN A 181 -7.74 1.26 -3.12
N ALA A 182 -7.92 2.25 -4.00
CA ALA A 182 -7.14 3.49 -3.99
C ALA A 182 -7.39 4.38 -2.76
N LYS A 183 -8.48 4.17 -2.01
CA LYS A 183 -8.71 4.86 -0.72
C LYS A 183 -7.75 4.41 0.37
N TRP A 184 -7.18 3.21 0.25
CA TRP A 184 -6.35 2.60 1.30
C TRP A 184 -4.94 2.29 0.80
N ILE A 185 -4.81 1.90 -0.48
CA ILE A 185 -3.58 1.38 -1.05
C ILE A 185 -3.16 2.22 -2.25
N ALA A 186 -2.19 3.11 -2.01
CA ALA A 186 -1.57 3.89 -3.07
C ALA A 186 -0.89 2.99 -4.13
N MET A 187 -0.81 3.47 -5.37
CA MET A 187 -0.06 2.79 -6.43
C MET A 187 1.46 2.88 -6.19
N PRO A 188 2.27 2.00 -6.81
CA PRO A 188 3.73 2.12 -6.80
C PRO A 188 4.19 3.50 -7.27
N GLY A 189 4.96 4.21 -6.45
CA GLY A 189 5.38 5.59 -6.70
C GLY A 189 4.57 6.66 -5.95
N TYR A 190 3.37 6.34 -5.50
CA TYR A 190 2.45 7.28 -4.83
C TYR A 190 2.30 7.01 -3.32
N SER A 191 2.96 5.98 -2.80
CA SER A 191 2.96 5.65 -1.38
C SER A 191 4.02 6.45 -0.63
N GLU A 192 3.65 7.11 0.46
CA GLU A 192 4.58 7.80 1.35
C GLU A 192 5.63 6.87 1.95
N HIS A 193 5.34 5.58 2.12
CA HIS A 193 6.34 4.60 2.58
C HIS A 193 7.47 4.39 1.57
N GLY A 194 7.24 4.69 0.29
CA GLY A 194 8.22 4.47 -0.78
C GLY A 194 9.19 5.62 -0.96
N HIS A 195 9.00 6.75 -0.28
CA HIS A 195 9.90 7.88 -0.43
C HIS A 195 11.24 7.60 0.28
N PRO A 196 12.41 7.85 -0.36
CA PRO A 196 13.70 7.42 0.17
C PRO A 196 14.20 8.25 1.37
N VAL A 197 13.67 9.48 1.55
CA VAL A 197 14.08 10.41 2.61
C VAL A 197 12.92 10.71 3.56
N ASN A 198 11.90 11.41 3.07
CA ASN A 198 10.66 11.76 3.78
C ASN A 198 9.64 10.62 3.69
N ASN A 199 9.76 9.58 4.51
CA ASN A 199 8.88 8.40 4.42
C ASN A 199 7.80 8.37 5.52
N ALA A 200 6.73 7.64 5.25
CA ALA A 200 5.76 7.27 6.27
C ALA A 200 6.19 6.06 7.10
N ILE A 201 5.68 6.03 8.34
CA ILE A 201 5.74 4.91 9.27
C ILE A 201 4.33 4.65 9.80
N ASP A 202 3.87 3.41 9.69
CA ASP A 202 2.67 2.96 10.39
C ASP A 202 3.05 2.50 11.79
N PHE A 203 2.30 2.95 12.79
CA PHE A 203 2.55 2.62 14.18
C PHE A 203 1.57 1.59 14.74
N THR A 204 2.02 0.88 15.77
CA THR A 204 1.21 -0.06 16.56
C THR A 204 1.59 0.04 18.04
N SER A 205 0.63 -0.24 18.94
CA SER A 205 0.87 -0.25 20.38
C SER A 205 1.53 -1.55 20.87
N ILE A 206 2.04 -1.56 22.10
CA ILE A 206 2.54 -2.78 22.75
C ILE A 206 1.47 -3.89 22.84
N ASP A 207 0.20 -3.50 22.90
CA ASP A 207 -0.94 -4.39 22.98
C ASP A 207 -1.37 -4.93 21.60
N GLY A 208 -0.64 -4.56 20.53
CA GLY A 208 -0.88 -5.00 19.16
C GLY A 208 -2.01 -4.22 18.46
N ILE A 209 -2.34 -3.03 18.94
CA ILE A 209 -3.40 -2.20 18.35
C ILE A 209 -2.80 -1.36 17.22
N ASN A 210 -3.21 -1.63 15.98
CA ASN A 210 -2.83 -0.88 14.78
C ASN A 210 -4.03 -0.30 14.01
N GLY A 211 -5.26 -0.64 14.40
CA GLY A 211 -6.48 -0.02 13.87
C GLY A 211 -6.95 -0.51 12.51
N PHE A 212 -6.27 -1.48 11.89
CA PHE A 212 -6.66 -2.06 10.60
C PHE A 212 -6.58 -3.59 10.54
N SER A 213 -5.98 -4.25 11.52
CA SER A 213 -5.98 -5.72 11.59
C SER A 213 -7.37 -6.28 11.87
N ASP A 214 -7.57 -7.57 11.61
CA ASP A 214 -8.84 -8.27 11.85
C ASP A 214 -9.41 -7.98 13.25
N GLY A 215 -10.64 -7.48 13.28
CA GLY A 215 -11.34 -7.12 14.52
C GLY A 215 -10.91 -5.79 15.15
N GLN A 216 -10.09 -4.99 14.46
CA GLN A 216 -9.73 -3.63 14.85
C GLN A 216 -10.20 -2.62 13.80
N THR A 217 -10.34 -1.38 14.25
CA THR A 217 -10.76 -0.22 13.46
C THR A 217 -9.96 1.01 13.82
N ALA A 218 -10.04 2.07 13.01
CA ALA A 218 -9.43 3.36 13.32
C ALA A 218 -9.79 3.85 14.74
N SER A 219 -11.02 3.58 15.20
CA SER A 219 -11.47 3.92 16.56
C SER A 219 -10.57 3.32 17.64
N ASP A 220 -10.17 2.06 17.50
CA ASP A 220 -9.31 1.36 18.47
C ASP A 220 -7.95 2.04 18.59
N PHE A 221 -7.37 2.48 17.46
CA PHE A 221 -6.10 3.22 17.48
C PHE A 221 -6.28 4.63 18.06
N THR A 222 -7.34 5.35 17.70
CA THR A 222 -7.58 6.71 18.23
C THR A 222 -7.88 6.73 19.73
N ALA A 223 -8.35 5.62 20.29
CA ALA A 223 -8.60 5.49 21.73
C ALA A 223 -7.30 5.40 22.54
N LEU A 224 -6.17 5.07 21.90
CA LEU A 224 -4.87 4.93 22.55
C LEU A 224 -4.41 6.25 23.19
N PRO A 225 -3.84 6.24 24.41
CA PRO A 225 -3.15 7.40 24.95
C PRO A 225 -1.95 7.81 24.08
N GLU A 226 -1.30 6.86 23.41
CA GLU A 226 -0.22 7.11 22.47
C GLU A 226 -0.67 7.99 21.29
N TYR A 227 -1.84 7.71 20.69
CA TYR A 227 -2.37 8.51 19.59
C TYR A 227 -2.66 9.95 20.03
N LYS A 228 -3.29 10.13 21.20
CA LYS A 228 -3.57 11.46 21.77
C LYS A 228 -2.29 12.26 22.00
N TRP A 229 -1.26 11.60 22.54
CA TRP A 229 0.05 12.21 22.73
C TRP A 229 0.70 12.62 21.40
N MET A 230 0.58 11.78 20.36
CA MET A 230 1.12 12.07 19.03
C MET A 230 0.51 13.34 18.41
N LEU A 231 -0.79 13.56 18.55
CA LEU A 231 -1.46 14.76 18.03
C LEU A 231 -0.87 16.07 18.56
N GLU A 232 -0.34 16.05 19.79
CA GLU A 232 0.24 17.23 20.45
C GLU A 232 1.75 17.35 20.25
N ASN A 233 2.48 16.23 20.11
CA ASN A 233 3.94 16.21 20.26
C ASN A 233 4.70 15.68 19.03
N ALA A 234 4.07 14.88 18.15
CA ALA A 234 4.78 14.20 17.07
C ALA A 234 5.47 15.18 16.09
N ASN A 235 4.88 16.36 15.93
CA ASN A 235 5.41 17.42 15.07
C ASN A 235 6.78 17.93 15.54
N ASP A 236 7.10 17.86 16.84
CA ASP A 236 8.42 18.21 17.38
C ASP A 236 9.53 17.24 16.93
N PHE A 237 9.12 16.06 16.45
CA PHE A 237 9.96 15.00 15.91
C PHE A 237 9.76 14.83 14.40
N ASN A 238 9.25 15.86 13.72
CA ASN A 238 9.04 15.89 12.27
C ASN A 238 7.99 14.90 11.74
N PHE A 239 7.16 14.31 12.62
CA PHE A 239 6.06 13.45 12.22
C PHE A 239 4.74 14.23 12.16
N TYR A 240 3.94 14.00 11.12
CA TYR A 240 2.58 14.49 11.01
C TYR A 240 1.62 13.41 10.51
N LEU A 241 0.35 13.53 10.89
CA LEU A 241 -0.71 12.64 10.43
C LEU A 241 -1.09 13.00 8.99
N SER A 242 -0.75 12.15 8.03
CA SER A 242 -0.99 12.42 6.60
C SER A 242 -2.47 12.38 6.23
N TYR A 243 -3.19 11.44 6.84
CA TYR A 243 -4.55 11.11 6.46
C TYR A 243 -5.52 11.27 7.64
N PRO A 244 -5.75 12.50 8.14
CA PRO A 244 -6.85 12.78 9.05
C PRO A 244 -8.20 12.58 8.35
N GLU A 245 -9.29 12.61 9.12
CA GLU A 245 -10.64 12.62 8.56
C GLU A 245 -10.79 13.75 7.53
N ASN A 246 -11.42 13.44 6.39
CA ASN A 246 -11.67 14.39 5.30
C ASN A 246 -10.39 15.03 4.71
N ASN A 247 -9.25 14.34 4.75
CA ASN A 247 -8.03 14.79 4.09
C ASN A 247 -8.24 15.03 2.58
N SER A 248 -7.46 15.94 2.01
CA SER A 248 -7.59 16.35 0.61
C SER A 248 -7.12 15.30 -0.41
N PHE A 249 -6.45 14.24 0.05
CA PHE A 249 -5.84 13.22 -0.81
C PHE A 249 -6.83 12.15 -1.25
N GLY A 250 -8.06 12.12 -0.71
CA GLY A 250 -9.05 11.09 -1.04
C GLY A 250 -8.70 9.71 -0.47
N VAL A 251 -7.77 9.68 0.49
CA VAL A 251 -7.40 8.49 1.27
C VAL A 251 -8.35 8.40 2.46
N ALA A 252 -8.68 7.19 2.89
CA ALA A 252 -9.46 6.96 4.09
C ALA A 252 -8.73 7.50 5.34
N PHE A 253 -9.44 7.60 6.46
CA PHE A 253 -8.84 8.01 7.72
C PHE A 253 -7.90 6.91 8.24
N GLU A 254 -6.60 7.22 8.38
CA GLU A 254 -5.56 6.28 8.81
C GLU A 254 -4.79 6.84 10.03
N PRO A 255 -5.34 6.75 11.26
CA PRO A 255 -4.71 7.34 12.45
C PRO A 255 -3.34 6.74 12.84
N TRP A 256 -3.03 5.56 12.30
CA TRP A 256 -1.75 4.87 12.50
C TRP A 256 -0.64 5.35 11.55
N HIS A 257 -0.99 6.02 10.45
CA HIS A 257 -0.06 6.38 9.36
C HIS A 257 0.50 7.80 9.57
N TRP A 258 1.80 7.89 9.85
CA TRP A 258 2.47 9.18 10.12
C TRP A 258 3.63 9.39 9.16
N HIS A 259 3.60 10.50 8.43
CA HIS A 259 4.68 10.90 7.55
C HIS A 259 5.76 11.65 8.32
N TRP A 260 7.00 11.28 8.05
CA TRP A 260 8.17 12.01 8.51
C TRP A 260 8.74 12.85 7.38
N GLU A 261 8.97 14.14 7.60
CA GLU A 261 9.62 15.01 6.62
C GLU A 261 10.69 15.89 7.24
N VAL A 262 11.81 16.10 6.55
CA VAL A 262 12.79 17.10 6.98
C VAL A 262 12.14 18.48 6.89
N LYS A 263 11.87 19.10 8.03
CA LYS A 263 11.48 20.51 8.06
C LYS A 263 12.64 21.37 7.58
N SER A 264 12.40 22.19 6.56
CA SER A 264 13.30 23.29 6.24
C SER A 264 13.38 24.21 7.45
N LYS A 265 14.58 24.46 7.97
CA LYS A 265 14.78 25.54 8.94
C LYS A 265 14.47 26.85 8.21
N ASN A 266 13.31 27.44 8.51
CA ASN A 266 13.02 28.84 8.16
C ASN A 266 13.96 29.78 8.90
#